data_AF-A0AAN4Q099-F1
#
_entry.id   AF-A0AAN4Q099-F1
#
_cell.length_a   1.000
_cell.length_b   1.000
_cell.length_c   1.000
_cell.angle_alpha   90.00
_cell.angle_beta   90.00
_cell.angle_gamma   90.00
#
_symmetry.space_group_name_H-M   'P 1'
#
loop_
_entity.id
_entity.type
_entity.pdbx_description
1 polymer ?
#
loop_
_entity_poly.entity_id
_entity_poly.type
_entity_poly.pdbx_seq_one_letter_code
_entity_poly.pdbx_strand_id
1 'polypeptide(L)'
;MLISGALAGLAGVSEVAGPIGQLVPQVSPGYGYAAITVAFLGRLNPIGILFSSLLIALLYLGGESAQMTLNLPLAITQLFQGMMLFFLLACDVLILYRPRLKVHWAKRQMTPVTGAA
;
A
#
# COMPACT_ATOMS: atom_id res chain seq x y z
N MET A 1 -14.91 8.59 17.49
CA MET A 1 -14.64 9.73 16.59
C MET A 1 -13.95 10.88 17.30
N LEU A 2 -14.43 11.35 18.46
CA LEU A 2 -13.77 12.45 19.18
C LEU A 2 -12.34 12.11 19.63
N ILE A 3 -12.16 10.91 20.21
CA ILE A 3 -10.85 10.46 20.71
C ILE A 3 -9.86 10.22 19.58
N SER A 4 -10.28 9.57 18.48
CA SER A 4 -9.43 9.33 17.32
C SER A 4 -9.06 10.63 16.59
N GLY A 5 -9.98 11.59 16.50
CA GLY A 5 -9.72 12.92 15.97
C GLY A 5 -8.73 13.71 16.83
N ALA A 6 -8.88 13.65 18.15
CA ALA A 6 -7.93 14.26 19.08
C ALA A 6 -6.52 13.66 18.95
N LEU A 7 -6.41 12.32 18.86
CA LEU A 7 -5.13 11.63 18.66
C LEU A 7 -4.47 11.97 17.31
N ALA A 8 -5.26 12.01 16.23
CA ALA A 8 -4.76 12.41 14.91
C ALA A 8 -4.29 13.88 14.90
N GLY A 9 -5.01 14.77 15.59
CA GLY A 9 -4.60 16.16 15.79
C GLY A 9 -3.30 16.28 16.58
N LEU A 10 -3.16 15.54 17.69
CA LEU A 10 -1.93 15.50 18.48
C LEU A 10 -0.73 14.98 17.68
N ALA A 11 -0.94 13.97 16.84
CA ALA A 11 0.11 13.46 15.95
C ALA A 11 0.58 14.54 14.97
N GLY A 12 -0.36 15.28 14.33
CA GLY A 12 -0.04 16.38 13.43
C GLY A 12 0.67 17.55 14.13
N VAL A 13 0.24 17.93 15.33
CA VAL A 13 0.91 18.98 16.12
C VAL A 13 2.33 18.55 16.50
N SER A 14 2.53 17.27 16.85
CA SER A 14 3.85 16.72 17.18
C SER A 14 4.83 16.78 16.00
N GLU A 15 4.34 16.53 14.78
CA GLU A 15 5.15 16.61 13.56
C GLU A 15 5.57 18.05 13.22
N VAL A 16 4.64 19.01 13.35
CA VAL A 16 4.92 20.42 13.06
C VAL A 16 5.81 21.06 14.14
N ALA A 17 5.51 20.79 15.42
CA ALA A 17 6.22 21.39 16.54
C ALA A 17 7.58 20.75 16.81
N GLY A 18 7.82 19.53 16.34
CA GLY A 18 9.09 18.82 16.50
C GLY A 18 10.02 18.98 15.28
N PRO A 19 10.02 18.02 14.34
CA PRO A 19 10.99 17.96 13.24
C PRO A 19 10.97 19.18 12.31
N ILE A 20 9.80 19.76 12.03
CA ILE A 20 9.66 20.84 11.04
C ILE A 20 9.99 22.21 11.66
N GLY A 21 9.58 22.45 12.91
CA GLY A 21 9.91 23.67 13.68
C GLY A 21 9.30 24.98 13.13
N GLN A 22 8.56 24.92 12.03
CA GLN A 22 7.90 26.03 11.35
C GLN A 22 6.64 25.52 10.65
N LEU A 23 5.61 26.37 10.54
CA LEU A 23 4.44 26.05 9.72
C LEU A 23 4.81 26.19 8.24
N VAL A 24 5.23 25.08 7.64
CA VAL A 24 5.44 24.98 6.19
C VAL A 24 4.11 24.54 5.54
N PRO A 25 3.71 25.08 4.37
CA PRO A 25 2.50 24.65 3.67
C PRO A 25 2.43 23.14 3.40
N GLN A 26 3.58 22.47 3.35
CA GLN A 26 3.70 21.04 3.12
C GLN A 26 4.10 20.29 4.39
N VAL A 27 3.16 20.17 5.32
CA VAL A 27 3.34 19.43 6.59
C VAL A 27 3.46 17.91 6.37
N SER A 28 2.90 17.39 5.28
CA SER A 28 2.97 15.97 4.93
C SER A 28 3.42 15.78 3.48
N PRO A 29 4.72 15.56 3.23
CA PRO A 29 5.25 15.29 1.89
C PRO A 29 4.74 13.99 1.25
N GLY A 30 3.91 13.21 1.95
CA GLY A 30 3.46 11.88 1.50
C GLY A 30 3.19 10.87 2.62
N TYR A 31 3.30 11.25 3.91
CA TYR A 31 3.11 10.31 5.03
C TYR A 31 1.74 9.61 5.01
N GLY A 32 0.68 10.29 4.54
CA GLY A 32 -0.65 9.69 4.37
C GLY A 32 -0.67 8.53 3.38
N TYR A 33 0.03 8.65 2.24
CA TYR A 33 0.16 7.55 1.29
C TYR A 33 0.94 6.37 1.88
N ALA A 34 1.94 6.64 2.72
CA ALA A 34 2.75 5.58 3.33
C ALA A 34 1.95 4.84 4.40
N ALA A 35 1.10 5.57 5.13
CA ALA A 35 0.21 5.02 6.14
C ALA A 35 -0.80 4.01 5.56
N ILE A 36 -1.19 4.12 4.28
CA ILE A 36 -2.06 3.13 3.61
C ILE A 36 -1.38 1.75 3.62
N THR A 37 -0.15 1.67 3.12
CA THR A 37 0.62 0.41 3.07
C THR A 37 0.82 -0.17 4.46
N VAL A 38 1.14 0.68 5.44
CA VAL A 38 1.29 0.27 6.85
C VAL A 38 -0.01 -0.31 7.42
N ALA A 39 -1.15 0.31 7.13
CA ALA A 39 -2.45 -0.14 7.65
C ALA A 39 -2.83 -1.53 7.11
N PHE A 40 -2.59 -1.77 5.82
CA PHE A 40 -2.83 -3.07 5.19
C PHE A 40 -1.82 -4.13 5.66
N LEU A 41 -0.54 -3.79 5.75
CA LEU A 41 0.50 -4.70 6.26
C LEU A 41 0.22 -5.12 7.71
N GLY A 42 -0.25 -4.19 8.54
CA GLY A 42 -0.65 -4.45 9.92
C GLY A 42 -2.00 -5.14 10.09
N ARG A 43 -2.69 -5.50 9.00
CA ARG A 43 -4.03 -6.13 9.00
C ARG A 43 -5.05 -5.41 9.87
N LEU A 44 -5.02 -4.08 9.91
CA LEU A 44 -5.90 -3.22 10.76
C LEU A 44 -5.81 -3.47 12.28
N ASN A 45 -4.80 -4.22 12.75
CA ASN A 45 -4.57 -4.43 14.18
C ASN A 45 -3.58 -3.38 14.73
N PRO A 46 -3.85 -2.73 15.87
CA PRO A 46 -3.01 -1.65 16.39
C PRO A 46 -1.57 -2.10 16.68
N ILE A 47 -1.38 -3.30 17.23
CA ILE A 47 -0.06 -3.87 17.48
C ILE A 47 0.67 -4.15 16.15
N GLY A 48 -0.05 -4.70 15.16
CA GLY A 48 0.51 -4.96 13.83
C GLY A 48 0.92 -3.68 13.11
N ILE A 49 0.14 -2.61 13.26
CA ILE A 49 0.43 -1.28 12.70
C ILE A 49 1.72 -0.71 13.30
N LEU A 50 1.96 -0.84 14.61
CA LEU A 50 3.18 -0.35 15.25
C LEU A 50 4.45 -1.00 14.69
N PHE A 51 4.45 -2.34 14.55
CA PHE A 51 5.59 -3.05 13.96
C PHE A 51 5.73 -2.74 12.46
N SER A 52 4.61 -2.68 11.73
CA SER A 52 4.59 -2.39 10.30
C SER A 52 5.08 -0.96 10.00
N SER A 53 4.70 0.02 10.82
CA SER A 53 5.14 1.41 10.66
C SER A 53 6.63 1.54 10.88
N LEU A 54 7.20 0.78 11.82
CA LEU A 54 8.64 0.77 12.08
C LEU A 54 9.40 0.19 10.88
N LEU A 55 8.94 -0.95 10.35
CA LEU A 55 9.55 -1.55 9.15
C LEU A 55 9.45 -0.63 7.93
N ILE A 56 8.28 -0.04 7.69
CA ILE A 56 8.09 0.90 6.57
C ILE A 56 8.92 2.17 6.76
N ALA A 57 9.03 2.71 7.98
CA ALA A 57 9.88 3.87 8.25
C ALA A 57 11.35 3.57 7.91
N LEU A 58 11.87 2.40 8.31
CA LEU A 58 13.22 1.97 7.96
C LEU A 58 13.42 1.82 6.45
N LEU A 59 12.46 1.21 5.75
CA LEU A 59 12.52 1.03 4.30
C LEU A 59 12.40 2.37 3.55
N TYR A 60 11.61 3.30 4.08
CA TYR A 60 11.41 4.62 3.52
C TYR A 60 12.67 5.48 3.65
N LEU A 61 13.25 5.58 4.86
CA LEU A 61 14.51 6.31 5.08
C LEU A 61 15.69 5.64 4.34
N GLY A 62 15.72 4.30 4.31
CA GLY A 62 16.70 3.55 3.53
C GLY A 62 16.58 3.80 2.03
N GLY A 63 15.35 3.86 1.51
CA GLY A 63 15.06 4.16 0.11
C GLY A 63 15.42 5.60 -0.28
N GLU A 64 15.09 6.57 0.57
CA GLU A 64 15.47 7.97 0.36
C GLU A 64 16.99 8.16 0.39
N SER A 65 17.69 7.57 1.36
CA SER A 65 19.16 7.67 1.43
C SER A 65 19.87 7.03 0.23
N ALA A 66 19.36 5.89 -0.26
CA ALA A 66 19.84 5.25 -1.48
C ALA A 66 19.58 6.13 -2.71
N GLN A 67 18.39 6.76 -2.82
CA GLN A 67 18.10 7.69 -3.92
C GLN A 67 18.97 8.93 -3.90
N MET A 68 19.20 9.52 -2.73
CA MET A 68 20.08 10.69 -2.59
C MET A 68 21.53 10.35 -2.99
N THR A 69 22.01 9.16 -2.61
CA THR A 69 23.36 8.70 -2.99
C THR A 69 23.49 8.51 -4.51
N LEU A 70 22.44 8.00 -5.15
CA LEU A 70 22.39 7.73 -6.60
C LEU A 70 21.93 8.93 -7.44
N ASN A 71 21.67 10.10 -6.83
CA ASN A 71 21.13 11.30 -7.49
C ASN A 71 19.86 11.04 -8.32
N LEU A 72 18.98 10.19 -7.78
CA LEU A 72 17.74 9.81 -8.44
C LEU A 72 16.59 10.79 -8.10
N PRO A 73 15.64 11.04 -9.03
CA PRO A 73 14.50 11.90 -8.76
C PRO A 73 13.56 11.33 -7.68
N LEU A 74 12.97 12.22 -6.87
CA LEU A 74 11.99 11.90 -5.82
C LEU A 74 10.75 11.14 -6.32
N ALA A 75 10.46 11.16 -7.62
CA ALA A 75 9.37 10.37 -8.19
C ALA A 75 9.56 8.86 -7.97
N ILE A 76 10.82 8.40 -7.83
CA ILE A 76 11.12 6.97 -7.68
C ILE A 76 10.70 6.46 -6.29
N THR A 77 10.76 7.27 -5.22
CA THR A 77 10.30 6.82 -3.88
C THR A 77 8.79 6.58 -3.90
N GLN A 78 8.03 7.50 -4.50
CA GLN A 78 6.58 7.36 -4.62
C GLN A 78 6.19 6.14 -5.46
N LEU A 79 6.90 5.90 -6.57
CA LEU A 79 6.66 4.74 -7.43
C LEU A 79 6.94 3.43 -6.67
N PHE A 80 8.06 3.37 -5.94
CA PHE A 80 8.42 2.21 -5.12
C PHE A 80 7.39 1.93 -4.02
N GLN A 81 6.89 2.98 -3.36
CA GLN A 81 5.86 2.88 -2.35
C GLN A 81 4.53 2.35 -2.91
N GLY A 82 4.15 2.82 -4.11
CA GLY A 82 2.99 2.30 -4.85
C GLY A 82 3.17 0.85 -5.28
N MET A 83 4.36 0.46 -5.74
CA MET A 83 4.68 -0.92 -6.08
C MET A 83 4.61 -1.84 -4.85
N MET A 84 5.13 -1.41 -3.70
CA MET A 84 5.01 -2.17 -2.45
C MET A 84 3.55 -2.43 -2.11
N LEU A 85 2.72 -1.38 -2.13
CA LEU A 85 1.29 -1.49 -1.87
C LEU A 85 0.65 -2.46 -2.87
N PHE A 86 0.94 -2.32 -4.17
CA PHE A 86 0.41 -3.17 -5.21
C PHE A 86 0.76 -4.65 -4.99
N PHE A 87 2.03 -4.97 -4.73
CA PHE A 87 2.44 -6.35 -4.44
C PHE A 87 1.80 -6.89 -3.17
N LEU A 88 1.69 -6.06 -2.13
CA LEU A 88 1.05 -6.45 -0.88
C LEU A 88 -0.42 -6.79 -1.07
N LEU A 89 -1.17 -5.94 -1.76
CA LEU A 89 -2.58 -6.19 -2.12
C LEU A 89 -2.73 -7.38 -3.07
N ALA A 90 -1.85 -7.54 -4.06
CA ALA A 90 -1.88 -8.68 -4.97
C ALA A 90 -1.70 -10.01 -4.21
N CYS A 91 -0.76 -10.05 -3.27
CA CYS A 91 -0.58 -11.19 -2.38
C CYS A 91 -1.79 -11.41 -1.47
N ASP A 92 -2.33 -10.36 -0.87
CA ASP A 92 -3.50 -10.45 0.03
C ASP A 92 -4.72 -11.01 -0.72
N VAL A 93 -4.97 -10.52 -1.94
CA VAL A 93 -6.02 -11.03 -2.84
C VAL A 93 -5.78 -12.49 -3.23
N LEU A 94 -4.54 -12.86 -3.57
CA LEU A 94 -4.20 -14.24 -3.95
C LEU A 94 -4.43 -15.23 -2.79
N ILE A 95 -4.16 -14.81 -1.55
CA ILE A 95 -4.32 -15.61 -0.34
C ILE A 95 -5.80 -15.75 0.03
N LEU A 96 -6.56 -14.65 0.05
CA LEU A 96 -8.00 -14.69 0.38
C LEU A 96 -8.83 -15.35 -0.72
N TYR A 97 -8.51 -15.03 -1.97
CA TYR A 97 -9.22 -15.51 -3.14
C TYR A 97 -8.47 -16.69 -3.73
N ARG A 98 -8.43 -17.83 -3.01
CA ARG A 98 -7.85 -19.08 -3.52
C ARG A 98 -8.52 -19.38 -4.86
N PRO A 99 -7.86 -19.14 -6.01
CA PRO A 99 -8.55 -19.18 -7.28
C PRO A 99 -8.84 -20.64 -7.58
N ARG A 100 -10.06 -21.10 -7.30
CA ARG A 100 -10.61 -22.27 -7.99
C ARG A 100 -10.80 -21.81 -9.43
N LEU A 101 -9.73 -21.85 -10.22
CA LEU A 101 -9.80 -21.84 -11.68
C LEU A 101 -10.66 -23.03 -12.09
N LYS A 102 -11.98 -22.88 -12.05
CA LYS A 102 -12.87 -23.69 -12.86
C LYS A 102 -12.69 -23.18 -14.28
N VAL A 103 -11.65 -23.67 -14.93
CA VAL A 103 -11.48 -23.54 -16.38
C VAL A 103 -12.68 -24.26 -17.01
N HIS A 104 -13.77 -23.52 -17.24
CA HIS A 104 -14.85 -23.99 -18.08
C HIS A 104 -14.34 -23.93 -19.51
N TRP A 105 -13.64 -24.99 -19.92
CA TRP A 105 -13.42 -25.27 -21.33
C TRP A 105 -14.81 -25.34 -21.97
N ALA A 106 -15.18 -24.30 -22.70
CA ALA A 106 -16.37 -24.27 -23.51
C ALA A 106 -16.27 -25.42 -24.52
N LYS A 107 -16.88 -26.57 -24.21
CA LYS A 107 -17.09 -27.63 -25.19
C LYS A 107 -17.96 -27.05 -26.29
N ARG A 108 -17.36 -26.68 -27.42
CA ARG A 108 -18.09 -26.50 -28.67
C ARG A 108 -18.74 -27.83 -28.98
N GLN A 109 -20.04 -27.92 -28.70
CA GLN A 109 -20.89 -29.02 -29.14
C GLN A 109 -20.97 -28.91 -30.66
N MET A 110 -20.23 -29.78 -31.36
CA MET A 110 -20.47 -30.05 -32.76
C MET A 110 -21.75 -30.90 -32.82
N THR A 111 -22.85 -30.29 -33.22
CA THR A 111 -24.10 -31.00 -33.52
C THR A 111 -23.88 -31.91 -34.72
N PRO A 112 -24.23 -33.21 -34.66
CA PRO A 112 -24.28 -34.03 -35.85
C PRO A 112 -25.44 -33.54 -36.71
N VAL A 113 -25.15 -33.08 -37.92
CA VAL A 113 -26.16 -32.86 -38.96
C VAL A 113 -26.54 -34.25 -39.46
N THR A 114 -27.55 -34.84 -38.84
CA THR A 114 -28.22 -36.03 -39.36
C THR A 114 -29.38 -35.58 -40.24
N GLY A 115 -29.29 -35.89 -41.54
CA GLY A 115 -30.45 -36.08 -42.42
C GLY A 115 -30.91 -34.89 -43.25
N ALA A 116 -30.41 -34.77 -44.48
CA ALA A 116 -31.19 -34.28 -45.61
C ALA A 116 -30.62 -34.85 -46.93
N ALA A 117 -31.46 -35.66 -47.60
CA ALA A 117 -31.36 -36.24 -48.94
C ALA A 117 -30.46 -37.48 -49.13
#